data_AF-A0A7Y5G4V2-F1
#
_entry.id   AF-A0A7Y5G4V2-F1
#
_cell.length_a   1.000
_cell.length_b   1.000
_cell.length_c   1.000
_cell.angle_alpha   90.00
_cell.angle_beta   90.00
_cell.angle_gamma   90.00
#
_symmetry.space_group_name_H-M   'P 1'
#
loop_
_entity.id
_entity.type
_entity.pdbx_description
1 polymer ?
#
loop_
_entity_poly.entity_id
_entity_poly.type
_entity_poly.pdbx_seq_one_letter_code
_entity_poly.pdbx_strand_id
1 'polypeptide(L)' 'MHAVNQTGEAFLSHTKLDGRFVIRLVISHLRVTAADIQRVWEVLQQQLRALS' A
#
# COMPACT_ATOMS: atom_id res chain seq x y z
N MET A 1 4.53 4.56 -4.20
CA MET A 1 4.27 3.12 -3.95
C MET A 1 5.53 2.26 -3.93
N HIS A 2 6.56 2.55 -4.74
CA HIS A 2 7.74 1.68 -4.87
C HIS A 2 8.43 1.35 -3.54
N ALA A 3 8.64 2.35 -2.68
CA ALA A 3 9.24 2.14 -1.36
C ALA A 3 8.46 1.13 -0.50
N VAL A 4 7.12 1.18 -0.52
CA VAL A 4 6.27 0.20 0.17
C VAL A 4 6.46 -1.21 -0.42
N ASN A 5 6.41 -1.36 -1.75
CA ASN A 5 6.59 -2.66 -2.39
C ASN A 5 7.99 -3.25 -2.14
N GLN A 6 9.02 -2.41 -2.01
CA GLN A 6 10.38 -2.83 -1.68
C GLN A 6 10.51 -3.37 -0.24
N THR A 7 9.62 -2.99 0.69
CA THR A 7 9.63 -3.54 2.06
C THR A 7 9.23 -5.01 2.12
N GLY A 8 8.49 -5.51 1.12
CA GLY A 8 7.90 -6.86 1.13
C GLY A 8 6.66 -7.02 2.02
N GLU A 9 6.29 -6.00 2.81
CA GLU A 9 5.14 -6.02 3.72
C GLU A 9 3.79 -5.96 2.99
N ALA A 10 3.75 -5.34 1.81
CA ALA A 10 2.58 -5.25 0.97
C ALA A 10 2.96 -5.14 -0.50
N PHE A 11 2.13 -5.70 -1.38
CA PHE A 11 2.23 -5.46 -2.81
C PHE A 11 1.09 -4.56 -3.28
N LEU A 12 1.42 -3.31 -3.57
CA LEU A 12 0.48 -2.31 -4.06
C LEU A 12 0.61 -2.14 -5.57
N SER A 13 -0.53 -1.95 -6.22
CA SER A 13 -0.60 -1.56 -7.62
C SER A 13 -1.02 -0.10 -7.74
N HIS A 14 -1.00 0.44 -8.96
CA HIS A 14 -1.52 1.76 -9.25
C HIS A 14 -2.36 1.76 -10.51
N THR A 15 -3.10 2.85 -10.69
CA THR A 15 -3.77 3.18 -11.94
C THR A 15 -3.81 4.69 -12.10
N LYS A 16 -4.28 5.17 -13.26
CA LYS A 16 -4.58 6.58 -13.48
C LYS A 16 -6.10 6.76 -13.61
N LEU A 17 -6.67 7.59 -12.75
CA LEU A 17 -8.07 8.03 -12.83
C LEU A 17 -8.08 9.54 -13.05
N ASP A 18 -8.73 10.01 -14.12
CA ASP A 18 -8.74 11.43 -14.52
C ASP A 18 -7.35 12.06 -14.55
N GLY A 19 -6.37 11.32 -15.08
CA GLY A 19 -4.96 11.73 -15.14
C GLY A 19 -4.21 11.72 -13.81
N ARG A 20 -4.88 11.44 -12.68
CA ARG A 20 -4.27 11.39 -11.34
C ARG A 20 -3.75 9.99 -11.04
N PHE A 21 -2.55 9.91 -10.47
CA PHE A 21 -1.97 8.65 -10.00
C PHE A 21 -2.69 8.19 -8.73
N VAL A 22 -3.26 6.98 -8.76
CA VAL A 22 -4.02 6.40 -7.65
C VAL A 22 -3.40 5.07 -7.25
N ILE A 23 -3.12 4.90 -5.95
CA ILE A 23 -2.64 3.64 -5.38
C ILE A 23 -3.83 2.74 -5.09
N ARG A 24 -3.69 1.44 -5.39
CA ARG A 24 -4.72 0.42 -5.16
C ARG A 24 -4.20 -0.67 -4.22
N LEU A 25 -5.01 -0.97 -3.22
CA LEU A 25 -4.88 -2.16 -2.36
C LEU A 25 -5.99 -3.14 -2.74
N VAL A 26 -5.64 -4.39 -3.02
CA VAL A 26 -6.59 -5.45 -3.39
C VAL A 26 -6.59 -6.50 -2.29
N ILE A 27 -7.77 -6.83 -1.77
CA ILE A 27 -7.96 -7.86 -0.75
C ILE A 27 -8.63 -9.06 -1.43
N SER A 28 -7.86 -10.10 -1.74
CA SER A 28 -8.35 -11.29 -2.46
C SER A 28 -7.96 -12.62 -1.83
N HIS A 29 -7.09 -12.61 -0.81
CA HIS A 29 -6.60 -13.82 -0.16
C HIS A 29 -7.41 -14.11 1.11
N LEU A 30 -7.91 -15.34 1.27
CA LEU A 30 -8.76 -15.74 2.40
C LEU A 30 -8.08 -15.65 3.78
N ARG A 31 -6.75 -15.56 3.81
CA ARG A 31 -5.97 -15.44 5.04
C ARG A 31 -5.74 -13.99 5.49
N VAL A 32 -6.15 -12.99 4.69
CA VAL A 32 -5.98 -11.58 5.06
C VAL A 32 -6.90 -11.27 6.24
N THR A 33 -6.33 -10.65 7.26
CA THR A 33 -6.99 -10.21 8.49
C THR A 33 -7.03 -8.68 8.57
N ALA A 34 -7.80 -8.15 9.52
CA ALA A 34 -7.81 -6.71 9.79
C ALA A 34 -6.43 -6.18 10.23
N ALA A 35 -5.64 -7.01 10.94
CA ALA A 35 -4.30 -6.64 11.36
C ALA A 35 -3.35 -6.44 10.17
N ASP A 36 -3.48 -7.25 9.11
CA ASP A 36 -2.70 -7.07 7.89
C ASP A 36 -3.01 -5.73 7.22
N ILE A 37 -4.29 -5.35 7.14
CA ILE A 37 -4.70 -4.06 6.55
C ILE A 37 -4.17 -2.90 7.38
N GLN A 38 -4.24 -2.99 8.71
CA GLN A 38 -3.68 -2.01 9.62
C GLN A 38 -2.16 -1.87 9.42
N ARG A 39 -1.44 -2.99 9.29
CA ARG A 39 0.00 -3.00 9.01
C ARG A 39 0.32 -2.31 7.69
N VAL A 40 -0.42 -2.57 6.61
CA VAL A 40 -0.23 -1.87 5.32
C VAL A 40 -0.39 -0.35 5.47
N TRP A 41 -1.40 0.09 6.22
CA TRP A 41 -1.62 1.52 6.48
C TRP A 41 -0.45 2.15 7.23
N GLU A 42 0.08 1.46 8.24
CA GLU A 42 1.23 1.92 9.00
C GLU A 42 2.49 2.04 8.14
N VAL A 43 2.77 1.05 7.28
CA VAL A 43 3.91 1.11 6.33
C VAL A 43 3.76 2.30 5.39
N LEU A 44 2.57 2.52 4.84
CA LEU A 44 2.30 3.68 3.97
C LEU A 44 2.62 5.00 4.68
N GLN A 45 2.17 5.16 5.93
CA GLN A 45 2.41 6.36 6.73
C GLN A 45 3.89 6.52 7.11
N GLN A 46 4.59 5.41 7.40
CA GLN A 46 6.04 5.42 7.66
C GLN A 46 6.81 5.89 6.42
N GLN A 47 6.51 5.33 5.25
CA GLN A 47 7.18 5.73 4.00
C GLN A 47 6.84 7.17 3.62
N LEU A 48 5.60 7.63 3.87
CA LEU A 48 5.23 9.03 3.64
C LEU A 48 6.05 10.00 4.51
N ARG A 49 6.21 9.70 5.80
CA ARG A 49 7.04 10.51 6.71
C ARG A 49 8.53 10.48 6.37
N ALA A 50 9.01 9.46 5.68
CA ALA A 50 10.40 9.40 5.22
C ALA A 50 10.66 10.24 3.96
N LEU A 51 9.61 10.73 3.30
CA LEU A 51 9.69 11.57 2.10
C LEU A 51 9.58 13.08 2.40
N SER A 52 9.19 13.44 3.61
CA SER A 52 9.13 14.82 4.12
C SER A 52 10.46 15.26 4.70
#